data_AF-A0A6L7GXF6-F1
#
_entry.id   AF-A0A6L7GXF6-F1
#
_cell.length_a   1.000
_cell.length_b   1.000
_cell.length_c   1.000
_cell.angle_alpha   90.00
_cell.angle_beta   90.00
_cell.angle_gamma   90.00
#
_symmetry.space_group_name_H-M   'P 1'
#
loop_
_entity.id
_entity.type
_entity.pdbx_description
1 polymer ?
#
loop_
_entity_poly.entity_id
_entity_poly.type
_entity_poly.pdbx_seq_one_letter_code
_entity_poly.pdbx_strand_id
1 'polypeptide(L)'
;MKVLLNHPAIPLAGLGNLNLAIALDRYKTINTRLPASKWSNTRSGQAINDLKYQRHTATAMLRIDPDFHYLANGLSDVVQSHPAYSRASVVTSVPGSNGTGGSLGELLGRAVARKTGKPFVTALGPLRGPRKGDNPPDVTGAFYFEDQICGSCIVVDDVLWTGMSQNETARAARAVGATEVFGLAAAKTMRN
;
A
#
# COMPACT_ATOMS: atom_id res chain seq x y z
N MET A 1 1.33 1.64 24.48
CA MET A 1 2.47 2.40 23.92
C MET A 1 1.93 3.21 22.75
N LYS A 2 1.84 4.54 22.86
CA LYS A 2 1.42 5.42 21.75
C LYS A 2 2.62 5.53 20.79
N VAL A 3 2.56 4.88 19.63
CA VAL A 3 3.53 5.15 18.56
C VAL A 3 3.19 6.54 18.03
N LEU A 4 3.93 7.55 18.47
CA LEU A 4 3.91 8.84 17.79
C LEU A 4 4.51 8.58 16.41
N LEU A 5 3.68 8.60 15.37
CA LEU A 5 4.17 8.69 14.01
C LEU A 5 5.03 9.97 13.98
N ASN A 6 6.36 9.81 13.90
CA ASN A 6 7.30 10.94 13.93
C ASN A 6 7.14 11.88 12.71
N HIS A 7 6.26 11.53 11.78
CA HIS A 7 5.89 12.35 10.63
C HIS A 7 4.37 12.39 10.47
N PRO A 8 3.79 13.57 10.19
CA PRO A 8 2.38 13.67 9.84
C PRO A 8 2.13 12.87 8.56
N ALA A 9 1.10 12.02 8.59
CA ALA A 9 0.58 11.34 7.41
C ALA A 9 0.42 12.32 6.24
N ILE A 10 0.76 11.90 5.02
CA ILE A 10 0.70 12.75 3.83
C ILE A 10 -0.65 12.55 3.14
N PRO A 11 -1.62 13.49 3.25
CA PRO A 11 -2.88 13.39 2.51
C PRO A 11 -2.65 13.62 1.02
N LEU A 12 -3.39 12.88 0.19
CA LEU A 12 -3.36 12.99 -1.27
C LEU A 12 -4.75 13.39 -1.77
N ALA A 13 -4.86 14.60 -2.32
CA ALA A 13 -6.08 15.06 -2.95
C ALA A 13 -6.15 14.56 -4.42
N GLY A 14 -7.35 14.18 -4.88
CA GLY A 14 -7.66 14.05 -6.30
C GLY A 14 -7.25 12.74 -7.01
N LEU A 15 -7.12 11.62 -6.31
CA LEU A 15 -6.76 10.33 -6.94
C LEU A 15 -7.97 9.55 -7.50
N GLY A 16 -8.78 10.19 -8.35
CA GLY A 16 -9.85 9.53 -9.10
C GLY A 16 -10.88 8.80 -8.24
N ASN A 17 -10.82 7.47 -8.23
CA ASN A 17 -11.76 6.58 -7.52
C ASN A 17 -11.54 6.51 -6.00
N LEU A 18 -10.43 7.05 -5.49
CA LEU A 18 -10.12 7.08 -4.06
C LEU A 18 -10.77 8.31 -3.39
N ASN A 19 -11.46 8.09 -2.27
CA ASN A 19 -12.00 9.17 -1.44
C ASN A 19 -10.89 9.91 -0.66
N LEU A 20 -9.86 9.16 -0.24
CA LEU A 20 -8.72 9.65 0.53
C LEU A 20 -7.56 8.69 0.31
N ALA A 21 -6.32 9.19 0.33
CA ALA A 21 -5.16 8.32 0.47
C ALA A 21 -4.10 8.92 1.41
N ILE A 22 -3.46 8.02 2.17
CA ILE A 22 -2.42 8.33 3.15
C ILE A 22 -1.19 7.47 2.88
N ALA A 23 0.00 8.06 3.03
CA ALA A 23 1.25 7.31 3.17
C ALA A 23 1.87 7.55 4.55
N LEU A 24 2.48 6.52 5.14
CA LEU A 24 3.15 6.63 6.45
C LEU A 24 4.35 7.59 6.41
N ASP A 25 5.10 7.55 5.32
CA ASP A 25 6.34 8.30 5.16
C ASP A 25 6.63 8.57 3.68
N ARG A 26 7.64 9.38 3.40
CA ARG A 26 8.30 9.44 2.10
C ARG A 26 9.19 8.21 1.93
N TYR A 27 9.46 7.81 0.70
CA TYR A 27 10.42 6.74 0.43
C TYR A 27 11.87 7.19 0.62
N LYS A 28 12.18 8.45 0.31
CA LYS A 28 13.52 9.03 0.41
C LYS A 28 13.53 10.30 1.25
N THR A 29 14.62 10.53 1.97
CA THR A 29 14.91 11.80 2.64
C THR A 29 15.35 12.83 1.60
N ILE A 30 14.64 13.95 1.52
CA ILE A 30 14.97 15.02 0.57
C ILE A 30 16.29 15.66 0.98
N ASN A 31 17.24 15.71 0.05
CA ASN A 31 18.47 16.46 0.21
C ASN A 31 18.67 17.36 -1.01
N THR A 32 18.36 18.65 -0.88
CA THR A 32 18.43 19.63 -1.97
C THR A 32 19.85 19.90 -2.47
N ARG A 33 20.89 19.41 -1.77
CA ARG A 33 22.30 19.52 -2.19
C ARG A 33 22.77 18.35 -3.04
N LEU A 34 21.97 17.29 -3.18
CA LEU A 34 22.31 16.10 -3.94
C LEU A 34 21.28 15.84 -5.04
N PRO A 35 21.69 15.26 -6.19
CA PRO A 35 20.72 14.79 -7.18
C PRO A 35 19.81 13.70 -6.57
N ALA A 36 18.56 13.61 -7.02
CA ALA A 36 17.54 12.71 -6.45
C ALA A 36 17.94 11.22 -6.46
N SER A 37 18.79 10.82 -7.41
CA SER A 37 19.36 9.47 -7.47
C SER A 37 20.21 9.14 -6.23
N LYS A 38 20.83 10.15 -5.59
CA LYS A 38 21.69 10.02 -4.41
C LYS A 38 21.00 10.29 -3.07
N TRP A 39 19.69 10.60 -3.07
CA TRP A 39 18.95 10.71 -1.82
C TRP A 39 18.92 9.37 -1.09
N SER A 40 19.14 9.41 0.23
CA SER A 40 19.04 8.25 1.12
C SER A 40 17.58 7.84 1.31
N ASN A 41 17.34 6.56 1.59
CA ASN A 41 16.02 6.09 1.98
C ASN A 41 15.66 6.64 3.37
N THR A 42 14.36 6.83 3.63
CA THR A 42 13.84 6.99 5.00
C THR A 42 13.83 5.64 5.72
N ARG A 43 13.39 5.57 6.99
CA ARG A 43 13.23 4.28 7.68
C ARG A 43 12.25 3.36 6.95
N SER A 44 11.10 3.89 6.52
CA SER A 44 10.11 3.12 5.76
C SER A 44 10.61 2.74 4.37
N GLY A 45 11.31 3.66 3.68
CA GLY A 45 11.93 3.36 2.39
C GLY A 45 13.01 2.29 2.48
N GLN A 46 13.81 2.31 3.55
CA GLN A 46 14.85 1.31 3.79
C GLN A 46 14.25 -0.05 4.10
N ALA A 47 13.26 -0.11 4.99
CA ALA A 47 12.51 -1.34 5.29
C ALA A 47 11.91 -1.96 4.02
N ILE A 48 11.26 -1.17 3.16
CA ILE A 48 10.72 -1.65 1.88
C ILE A 48 11.83 -2.15 0.95
N ASN A 49 12.95 -1.44 0.87
CA ASN A 49 14.09 -1.84 0.05
C ASN A 49 14.65 -3.19 0.50
N ASP A 50 14.87 -3.35 1.80
CA ASP A 50 15.40 -4.57 2.40
C ASP A 50 14.44 -5.74 2.17
N LEU A 51 13.15 -5.56 2.43
CA LEU A 51 12.12 -6.59 2.21
C LEU A 51 11.97 -6.99 0.73
N LYS A 52 12.18 -6.07 -0.23
CA LYS A 52 12.05 -6.38 -1.67
C LYS A 52 13.28 -7.04 -2.28
N TYR A 53 14.48 -6.75 -1.76
CA TYR A 53 15.73 -7.14 -2.43
C TYR A 53 16.58 -8.10 -1.62
N GLN A 54 16.39 -8.19 -0.31
CA GLN A 54 16.96 -9.27 0.47
C GLN A 54 16.09 -10.53 0.24
N ARG A 55 16.73 -11.66 -0.03
CA ARG A 55 16.07 -12.93 -0.45
C ARG A 55 15.32 -13.60 0.71
N HIS A 56 14.37 -12.92 1.32
CA HIS A 56 13.50 -13.50 2.33
C HIS A 56 12.39 -14.31 1.66
N THR A 57 12.08 -15.48 2.22
CA THR A 57 10.84 -16.18 1.86
C THR A 57 9.66 -15.42 2.48
N ALA A 58 8.48 -15.47 1.87
CA ALA A 58 7.28 -14.83 2.42
C ALA A 58 7.00 -15.29 3.88
N THR A 59 7.26 -16.58 4.17
CA THR A 59 7.16 -17.14 5.51
C THR A 59 8.14 -16.50 6.49
N ALA A 60 9.39 -16.24 6.07
CA ALA A 60 10.39 -15.58 6.89
C ALA A 60 9.99 -14.12 7.19
N MET A 61 9.53 -13.38 6.18
CA MET A 61 9.07 -11.99 6.33
C MET A 61 7.94 -11.88 7.36
N LEU A 62 6.95 -12.78 7.31
CA LEU A 62 5.76 -12.70 8.17
C LEU A 62 6.03 -13.02 9.66
N ARG A 63 7.09 -13.79 9.96
CA ARG A 63 7.28 -14.37 11.30
C ARG A 63 8.24 -13.59 12.18
N ILE A 64 9.33 -13.09 11.61
CA ILE A 64 10.45 -12.57 12.41
C ILE A 64 11.07 -11.29 11.86
N ASP A 65 10.64 -10.80 10.70
CA ASP A 65 11.28 -9.64 10.08
C ASP A 65 10.85 -8.34 10.79
N PRO A 66 11.78 -7.65 11.48
CA PRO A 66 11.45 -6.44 12.23
C PRO A 66 10.99 -5.29 11.33
N ASP A 67 11.46 -5.23 10.09
CA ASP A 67 11.09 -4.20 9.12
C ASP A 67 9.66 -4.45 8.61
N PHE A 68 9.29 -5.71 8.36
CA PHE A 68 7.91 -6.05 8.04
C PHE A 68 6.96 -5.65 9.18
N HIS A 69 7.30 -6.00 10.43
CA HIS A 69 6.49 -5.65 11.59
C HIS A 69 6.40 -4.14 11.82
N TYR A 70 7.49 -3.41 11.63
CA TYR A 70 7.51 -1.95 11.68
C TYR A 70 6.48 -1.34 10.71
N LEU A 71 6.52 -1.73 9.43
CA LEU A 71 5.60 -1.23 8.42
C LEU A 71 4.14 -1.64 8.71
N ALA A 72 3.91 -2.92 9.02
CA ALA A 72 2.57 -3.43 9.32
C ALA A 72 1.95 -2.74 10.55
N ASN A 73 2.74 -2.49 11.60
CA ASN A 73 2.27 -1.76 12.78
C ASN A 73 1.88 -0.32 12.42
N GLY A 74 2.76 0.41 11.72
CA GLY A 74 2.46 1.80 11.33
C GLY A 74 1.19 1.92 10.47
N LEU A 75 0.99 0.99 9.53
CA LEU A 75 -0.22 0.95 8.70
C LEU A 75 -1.47 0.68 9.56
N SER A 76 -1.41 -0.32 10.46
CA SER A 76 -2.51 -0.63 11.37
C SER A 76 -2.84 0.51 12.33
N ASP A 77 -1.83 1.24 12.82
CA ASP A 77 -2.03 2.39 13.69
C ASP A 77 -2.80 3.51 12.98
N VAL A 78 -2.52 3.76 11.69
CA VAL A 78 -3.32 4.70 10.88
C VAL A 78 -4.76 4.20 10.75
N VAL A 79 -4.96 2.91 10.46
CA VAL A 79 -6.31 2.35 10.33
C VAL A 79 -7.11 2.48 11.62
N GLN A 80 -6.49 2.26 12.78
CA GLN A 80 -7.17 2.33 14.07
C GLN A 80 -7.44 3.77 14.52
N SER A 81 -6.53 4.71 14.23
CA SER A 81 -6.60 6.08 14.73
C SER A 81 -7.37 7.05 13.82
N HIS A 82 -7.41 6.82 12.51
CA HIS A 82 -8.06 7.73 11.57
C HIS A 82 -9.57 7.41 11.41
N PRO A 83 -10.51 8.37 11.64
CA PRO A 83 -11.95 8.09 11.64
C PRO A 83 -12.51 7.41 10.39
N ALA A 84 -12.04 7.81 9.19
CA ALA A 84 -12.47 7.18 7.94
C ALA A 84 -11.98 5.72 7.81
N TYR A 85 -10.71 5.45 8.11
CA TYR A 85 -10.14 4.11 7.98
C TYR A 85 -10.65 3.16 9.07
N SER A 86 -10.86 3.65 10.29
CA SER A 86 -11.32 2.80 11.40
C SER A 86 -12.72 2.24 11.15
N ARG A 87 -13.57 3.01 10.46
CA ARG A 87 -14.92 2.62 10.03
C ARG A 87 -14.98 1.75 8.77
N ALA A 88 -13.86 1.59 8.05
CA ALA A 88 -13.86 0.77 6.84
C ALA A 88 -14.26 -0.68 7.14
N SER A 89 -15.10 -1.28 6.30
CA SER A 89 -15.59 -2.65 6.50
C SER A 89 -14.58 -3.71 6.09
N VAL A 90 -13.71 -3.42 5.12
CA VAL A 90 -12.80 -4.40 4.53
C VAL A 90 -11.42 -3.81 4.20
N VAL A 91 -10.42 -4.68 4.13
CA VAL A 91 -9.08 -4.37 3.62
C VAL A 91 -8.81 -5.20 2.37
N THR A 92 -8.16 -4.59 1.38
CA THR A 92 -7.60 -5.27 0.21
C THR A 92 -6.18 -4.74 -0.02
N SER A 93 -5.53 -5.23 -1.08
CA SER A 93 -4.23 -4.72 -1.52
C SER A 93 -4.19 -4.57 -3.02
N VAL A 94 -3.26 -3.75 -3.50
CA VAL A 94 -2.90 -3.75 -4.92
C VAL A 94 -2.37 -5.16 -5.28
N PRO A 95 -2.87 -5.80 -6.35
CA PRO A 95 -2.38 -7.12 -6.74
C PRO A 95 -0.92 -7.05 -7.18
N GLY A 96 -0.14 -8.06 -6.80
CA GLY A 96 1.26 -8.20 -7.22
C GLY A 96 1.38 -8.37 -8.74
N SER A 97 2.58 -8.18 -9.30
CA SER A 97 2.84 -8.41 -10.73
C SER A 97 2.60 -9.86 -11.15
N ASN A 98 2.75 -10.79 -10.20
CA ASN A 98 2.62 -12.23 -10.45
C ASN A 98 1.23 -12.77 -10.04
N GLY A 99 0.36 -11.95 -9.45
CA GLY A 99 -0.98 -12.38 -8.99
C GLY A 99 -0.98 -13.50 -7.94
N THR A 100 0.16 -13.82 -7.31
CA THR A 100 0.29 -14.97 -6.41
C THR A 100 -0.05 -14.67 -4.94
N GLY A 101 -0.46 -13.44 -4.60
CA GLY A 101 -0.70 -13.04 -3.22
C GLY A 101 0.56 -12.86 -2.37
N GLY A 102 1.75 -13.00 -2.97
CA GLY A 102 3.05 -13.01 -2.29
C GLY A 102 3.85 -11.71 -2.39
N SER A 103 3.32 -10.67 -3.05
CA SER A 103 4.01 -9.38 -3.07
C SER A 103 4.00 -8.72 -1.69
N LEU A 104 4.96 -7.83 -1.44
CA LEU A 104 5.05 -7.12 -0.16
C LEU A 104 3.76 -6.35 0.16
N GLY A 105 3.16 -5.66 -0.81
CA GLY A 105 1.87 -4.98 -0.64
C GLY A 105 0.73 -5.92 -0.22
N GLU A 106 0.65 -7.12 -0.82
CA GLU A 106 -0.35 -8.14 -0.46
C GLU A 106 -0.12 -8.70 0.96
N LEU A 107 1.14 -8.98 1.31
CA LEU A 107 1.50 -9.44 2.66
C LEU A 107 1.19 -8.38 3.72
N LEU A 108 1.51 -7.11 3.45
CA LEU A 108 1.16 -5.98 4.31
C LEU A 108 -0.36 -5.83 4.45
N GLY A 109 -1.12 -5.89 3.35
CA GLY A 109 -2.58 -5.81 3.38
C GLY A 109 -3.21 -6.89 4.27
N ARG A 110 -2.77 -8.14 4.15
CA ARG A 110 -3.21 -9.26 5.01
C ARG A 110 -2.83 -9.03 6.48
N ALA A 111 -1.61 -8.55 6.73
CA ALA A 111 -1.17 -8.25 8.10
C ALA A 111 -2.00 -7.12 8.74
N VAL A 112 -2.29 -6.06 8.00
CA VAL A 112 -3.14 -4.95 8.43
C VAL A 112 -4.55 -5.44 8.74
N ALA A 113 -5.18 -6.18 7.82
CA ALA A 113 -6.52 -6.73 8.00
C ALA A 113 -6.65 -7.52 9.31
N ARG A 114 -5.72 -8.46 9.53
CA ARG A 114 -5.63 -9.28 10.74
C ARG A 114 -5.44 -8.44 12.01
N LYS A 115 -4.55 -7.44 11.99
CA LYS A 115 -4.30 -6.55 13.14
C LYS A 115 -5.48 -5.64 13.47
N THR A 116 -6.30 -5.29 12.47
CA THR A 116 -7.45 -4.39 12.64
C THR A 116 -8.77 -5.14 12.81
N GLY A 117 -8.75 -6.48 12.81
CA GLY A 117 -9.95 -7.30 12.90
C GLY A 117 -10.90 -7.13 11.70
N LYS A 118 -10.36 -6.80 10.52
CA LYS A 118 -11.14 -6.57 9.29
C LYS A 118 -10.97 -7.76 8.35
N PRO A 119 -12.01 -8.16 7.59
CA PRO A 119 -11.86 -9.12 6.50
C PRO A 119 -10.84 -8.62 5.47
N PHE A 120 -10.11 -9.57 4.87
CA PHE A 120 -9.22 -9.31 3.74
C PHE A 120 -9.83 -9.88 2.46
N VAL A 121 -10.07 -9.03 1.47
CA VAL A 121 -10.57 -9.45 0.14
C VAL A 121 -9.44 -9.28 -0.87
N THR A 122 -9.20 -10.31 -1.68
CA THR A 122 -8.08 -10.33 -2.63
C THR A 122 -8.49 -9.66 -3.94
N ALA A 123 -7.80 -8.59 -4.33
CA ALA A 123 -7.88 -8.06 -5.69
C ALA A 123 -7.08 -8.97 -6.63
N LEU A 124 -7.59 -9.19 -7.84
CA LEU A 124 -6.94 -9.98 -8.88
C LEU A 124 -6.57 -9.09 -10.07
N GLY A 125 -5.62 -9.56 -10.88
CA GLY A 125 -5.19 -8.89 -12.09
C GLY A 125 -4.25 -9.77 -12.91
N PRO A 126 -3.99 -9.41 -14.19
CA PRO A 126 -3.16 -10.20 -15.06
C PRO A 126 -1.70 -10.24 -14.58
N LEU A 127 -0.98 -11.28 -15.04
CA LEU A 127 0.47 -11.31 -14.96
C LEU A 127 1.04 -10.09 -15.69
N ARG A 128 1.96 -9.39 -15.03
CA ARG A 128 2.59 -8.18 -15.55
C ARG A 128 4.10 -8.31 -15.45
N GLY A 129 4.79 -7.81 -16.46
CA GLY A 129 6.24 -7.71 -16.43
C GLY A 129 6.74 -6.81 -15.29
N PRO A 130 8.05 -6.87 -14.97
CA PRO A 130 8.65 -6.00 -13.97
C PRO A 130 8.40 -4.51 -14.28
N ARG A 131 7.94 -3.74 -13.29
CA ARG A 131 7.59 -2.31 -13.43
C ARG A 131 8.78 -1.34 -13.50
N LYS A 132 9.98 -1.80 -13.87
CA LYS A 132 11.17 -0.93 -13.95
C LYS A 132 11.24 -0.30 -15.35
N GLY A 133 10.92 0.99 -15.45
CA GLY A 133 11.06 1.75 -16.70
C GLY A 133 10.31 3.08 -16.66
N ASP A 134 10.56 3.93 -17.66
CA ASP A 134 9.93 5.26 -17.79
C ASP A 134 8.45 5.18 -18.18
N ASN A 135 8.03 4.06 -18.78
CA ASN A 135 6.66 3.78 -19.18
C ASN A 135 6.08 2.66 -18.29
N PRO A 136 5.51 3.00 -17.11
CA PRO A 136 4.77 2.01 -16.34
C PRO A 136 3.63 1.44 -17.20
N PRO A 137 3.36 0.12 -17.11
CA PRO A 137 2.26 -0.47 -17.86
C PRO A 137 0.95 0.16 -17.41
N ASP A 138 0.11 0.52 -18.39
CA ASP A 138 -1.27 0.91 -18.12
C ASP A 138 -1.99 -0.27 -17.46
N VAL A 139 -2.64 0.00 -16.34
CA VAL A 139 -3.41 -0.98 -15.59
C VAL A 139 -4.91 -0.69 -15.65
N THR A 140 -5.34 0.30 -16.44
CA THR A 140 -6.75 0.66 -16.57
C THR A 140 -7.59 -0.55 -16.99
N GLY A 141 -8.60 -0.87 -16.19
CA GLY A 141 -9.47 -2.03 -16.42
C GLY A 141 -8.83 -3.39 -16.11
N ALA A 142 -7.58 -3.44 -15.65
CA ALA A 142 -6.85 -4.69 -15.47
C ALA A 142 -7.19 -5.43 -14.17
N PHE A 143 -7.76 -4.73 -13.17
CA PHE A 143 -8.04 -5.36 -11.87
C PHE A 143 -9.52 -5.67 -11.69
N TYR A 144 -9.78 -6.74 -10.94
CA TYR A 144 -11.14 -7.18 -10.61
C TYR A 144 -11.17 -7.87 -9.24
N PHE A 145 -12.39 -8.11 -8.75
CA PHE A 145 -12.68 -8.86 -7.54
C PHE A 145 -13.69 -9.96 -7.90
N GLU A 146 -13.53 -11.15 -7.32
CA GLU A 146 -14.52 -12.24 -7.44
C GLU A 146 -15.65 -12.08 -6.40
N ASP A 147 -15.31 -11.56 -5.23
CA ASP A 147 -16.24 -11.32 -4.13
C ASP A 147 -16.86 -9.91 -4.20
N GLN A 148 -18.10 -9.79 -3.73
CA GLN A 148 -18.73 -8.49 -3.49
C GLN A 148 -18.10 -7.77 -2.30
N ILE A 149 -18.04 -6.45 -2.37
CA ILE A 149 -17.61 -5.59 -1.28
C ILE A 149 -18.79 -4.74 -0.81
N CYS A 150 -19.26 -4.99 0.40
CA CYS A 150 -20.30 -4.17 1.04
C CYS A 150 -19.65 -3.14 1.98
N GLY A 151 -19.99 -1.86 1.79
CA GLY A 151 -19.47 -0.76 2.62
C GLY A 151 -18.17 -0.16 2.09
N SER A 152 -17.27 0.25 2.97
CA SER A 152 -16.06 0.99 2.61
C SER A 152 -14.80 0.13 2.68
N CYS A 153 -13.87 0.36 1.75
CA CYS A 153 -12.71 -0.50 1.50
C CYS A 153 -11.40 0.26 1.69
N ILE A 154 -10.40 -0.38 2.30
CA ILE A 154 -9.02 0.14 2.35
C ILE A 154 -8.16 -0.62 1.35
N VAL A 155 -7.51 0.09 0.43
CA VAL A 155 -6.52 -0.47 -0.52
C VAL A 155 -5.11 -0.23 0.03
N VAL A 156 -4.45 -1.30 0.47
CA VAL A 156 -3.06 -1.26 0.96
C VAL A 156 -2.06 -1.46 -0.18
N ASP A 157 -0.99 -0.68 -0.17
CA ASP A 157 0.16 -0.86 -1.06
C ASP A 157 1.48 -0.68 -0.27
N ASP A 158 2.58 -1.18 -0.80
CA ASP A 158 3.89 -0.92 -0.21
C ASP A 158 4.40 0.48 -0.56
N VAL A 159 4.29 0.89 -1.82
CA VAL A 159 4.83 2.15 -2.33
C VAL A 159 3.82 2.85 -3.22
N LEU A 160 3.37 4.02 -2.78
CA LEU A 160 2.57 4.93 -3.58
C LEU A 160 3.48 5.81 -4.44
N TRP A 161 3.43 5.60 -5.75
CA TRP A 161 4.13 6.45 -6.72
C TRP A 161 3.20 7.46 -7.39
N THR A 162 2.60 7.08 -8.51
CA THR A 162 1.56 7.87 -9.19
C THR A 162 0.17 7.64 -8.60
N GLY A 163 0.00 6.55 -7.84
CA GLY A 163 -1.31 6.11 -7.36
C GLY A 163 -2.14 5.33 -8.38
N MET A 164 -1.68 5.15 -9.63
CA MET A 164 -2.46 4.45 -10.69
C MET A 164 -2.92 3.06 -10.27
N SER A 165 -2.03 2.29 -9.62
CA SER A 165 -2.37 0.95 -9.13
C SER A 165 -3.46 0.97 -8.07
N GLN A 166 -3.32 1.82 -7.05
CA GLN A 166 -4.35 1.93 -6.02
C GLN A 166 -5.67 2.46 -6.57
N ASN A 167 -5.61 3.43 -7.50
CA ASN A 167 -6.79 3.99 -8.15
C ASN A 167 -7.54 2.95 -8.99
N GLU A 168 -6.82 2.09 -9.71
CA GLU A 168 -7.41 1.00 -10.46
C GLU A 168 -8.01 -0.06 -9.52
N THR A 169 -7.33 -0.43 -8.43
CA THR A 169 -7.90 -1.33 -7.43
C THR A 169 -9.16 -0.74 -6.81
N ALA A 170 -9.18 0.58 -6.59
CA ALA A 170 -10.36 1.28 -6.10
C ALA A 170 -11.51 1.28 -7.11
N ARG A 171 -11.23 1.48 -8.40
CA ARG A 171 -12.22 1.32 -9.48
C ARG A 171 -12.84 -0.08 -9.44
N ALA A 172 -12.00 -1.11 -9.38
CA ALA A 172 -12.44 -2.50 -9.31
C ALA A 172 -13.29 -2.78 -8.05
N ALA A 173 -12.90 -2.24 -6.90
CA ALA A 173 -13.65 -2.40 -5.65
C ALA A 173 -15.05 -1.74 -5.73
N ARG A 174 -15.13 -0.54 -6.33
CA ARG A 174 -16.41 0.13 -6.58
C ARG A 174 -17.31 -0.67 -7.52
N ALA A 175 -16.75 -1.28 -8.55
CA ALA A 175 -17.49 -2.10 -9.50
C ALA A 175 -18.18 -3.32 -8.85
N VAL A 176 -17.68 -3.78 -7.70
CA VAL A 176 -18.27 -4.88 -6.91
C VAL A 176 -19.00 -4.43 -5.64
N GLY A 177 -19.30 -3.13 -5.52
CA GLY A 177 -20.20 -2.59 -4.49
C GLY A 177 -19.56 -1.68 -3.43
N ALA A 178 -18.25 -1.45 -3.47
CA ALA A 178 -17.62 -0.57 -2.48
C ALA A 178 -18.15 0.87 -2.59
N THR A 179 -18.68 1.38 -1.48
CA THR A 179 -19.29 2.72 -1.39
C THR A 179 -18.24 3.82 -1.26
N GLU A 180 -17.21 3.56 -0.45
CA GLU A 180 -16.03 4.43 -0.29
C GLU A 180 -14.76 3.59 -0.39
N VAL A 181 -13.69 4.18 -0.92
CA VAL A 181 -12.39 3.51 -1.03
C VAL A 181 -11.27 4.43 -0.56
N PHE A 182 -10.44 3.93 0.34
CA PHE A 182 -9.33 4.67 0.96
C PHE A 182 -8.00 4.02 0.60
N GLY A 183 -7.03 4.79 0.10
CA GLY A 183 -5.68 4.30 -0.21
C GLY A 183 -4.77 4.38 1.00
N LEU A 184 -3.97 3.36 1.26
CA LEU A 184 -2.99 3.38 2.34
C LEU A 184 -1.66 2.79 1.85
N ALA A 185 -0.56 3.51 2.03
CA ALA A 185 0.75 3.04 1.61
C ALA A 185 1.82 3.16 2.69
N ALA A 186 2.77 2.23 2.70
CA ALA A 186 3.89 2.27 3.64
C ALA A 186 4.87 3.41 3.32
N ALA A 187 5.05 3.76 2.05
CA ALA A 187 5.80 4.94 1.66
C ALA A 187 5.22 5.60 0.40
N LYS A 188 5.40 6.92 0.28
CA LYS A 188 5.17 7.67 -0.96
C LYS A 188 6.51 8.02 -1.62
N THR A 189 6.67 7.72 -2.90
CA THR A 189 7.85 8.23 -3.61
C THR A 189 7.72 9.72 -3.87
N MET A 190 8.86 10.40 -3.80
CA MET A 190 8.98 11.78 -4.23
C MET A 190 9.33 11.72 -5.72
N ARG A 191 8.40 12.07 -6.60
CA ARG A 191 8.80 12.52 -7.95
C ARG A 191 8.65 14.04 -8.00
N ASN A 192 9.69 14.65 -8.54
CA ASN A 192 9.63 15.95 -9.20
C ASN A 192 8.69 15.85 -10.40
#